data_AF-A0A2V5NX89-F1
#
_entry.id   AF-A0A2V5NX89-F1
#
_cell.length_a   1.000
_cell.length_b   1.000
_cell.length_c   1.000
_cell.angle_alpha   90.00
_cell.angle_beta   90.00
_cell.angle_gamma   90.00
#
_symmetry.space_group_name_H-M   'P 1'
#
loop_
_entity.id
_entity.type
_entity.pdbx_description
1 polymer ?
#
loop_
_entity_poly.entity_id
_entity_poly.type
_entity_poly.pdbx_seq_one_letter_code
_entity_poly.pdbx_strand_id
1 'polypeptide(L)'
;MVLIKPGEPWRYQDLGTDQGTAWRQPAPAFVDSSWTSGPAQLGYGQDDEATGISFGVDAQAKNITTYFRKQFTRSASVTLSNLALRICFNDGVAVYLNGTEVVRRHLAPGAAFDQPASESNSDWQNYWFSFPINPASVRAGTNTIAVEVHRFDPSGRDCNWPRDWWTCRPASRGCPN
;
A
#
# COMPACT_ATOMS: atom_id res chain seq x y z
N MET A 1 -14.21 11.20 -11.96
CA MET A 1 -14.61 9.84 -11.51
C MET A 1 -13.55 9.31 -10.55
N VAL A 2 -13.94 8.51 -9.56
CA VAL A 2 -13.03 7.82 -8.64
C VAL A 2 -13.30 6.32 -8.75
N LEU A 3 -12.26 5.52 -9.00
CA LEU A 3 -12.36 4.05 -9.17
C LEU A 3 -12.20 3.30 -7.84
N ILE A 4 -11.43 3.88 -6.91
CA ILE A 4 -11.22 3.41 -5.55
C ILE A 4 -11.30 4.63 -4.66
N LYS A 5 -12.26 4.67 -3.73
CA LYS A 5 -12.37 5.77 -2.78
C LYS A 5 -11.46 5.53 -1.56
N PRO A 6 -10.96 6.59 -0.91
CA PRO A 6 -10.37 6.48 0.42
C PRO A 6 -11.35 5.83 1.40
N GLY A 7 -10.83 5.13 2.41
CA GLY A 7 -11.66 4.48 3.44
C GLY A 7 -12.28 3.14 3.03
N GLU A 8 -12.25 2.78 1.75
CA GLU A 8 -12.80 1.49 1.32
C GLU A 8 -11.94 0.32 1.84
N PRO A 9 -12.53 -0.88 2.03
CA PRO A 9 -11.80 -2.03 2.50
C PRO A 9 -10.76 -2.53 1.51
N TRP A 10 -9.62 -2.95 2.06
CA TRP A 10 -8.52 -3.63 1.39
C TRP A 10 -8.30 -5.00 2.01
N ARG A 11 -7.91 -5.96 1.18
CA ARG A 11 -7.33 -7.23 1.65
C ARG A 11 -5.87 -6.98 1.97
N TYR A 12 -5.36 -7.57 3.05
CA TYR A 12 -3.98 -7.39 3.46
C TYR A 12 -3.36 -8.66 4.05
N GLN A 13 -2.04 -8.71 3.96
CA GLN A 13 -1.18 -9.77 4.48
C GLN A 13 0.00 -9.09 5.20
N ASP A 14 0.04 -9.23 6.52
CA ASP A 14 0.97 -8.56 7.44
C ASP A 14 1.90 -9.51 8.20
N LEU A 15 1.98 -10.78 7.79
CA LEU A 15 2.81 -11.82 8.43
C LEU A 15 4.31 -11.70 8.14
N GLY A 16 4.74 -10.74 7.31
CA GLY A 16 6.17 -10.56 6.97
C GLY A 16 6.80 -11.74 6.23
N THR A 17 6.02 -12.48 5.43
CA THR A 17 6.47 -13.65 4.66
C THR A 17 6.54 -13.35 3.17
N ASP A 18 7.39 -14.09 2.44
CA ASP A 18 7.45 -14.02 0.99
C ASP A 18 6.13 -14.50 0.35
N GLN A 19 5.49 -13.63 -0.42
CA GLN A 19 4.28 -13.96 -1.20
C GLN A 19 4.60 -14.33 -2.66
N GLY A 20 5.88 -14.33 -3.04
CA GLY A 20 6.34 -14.45 -4.41
C GLY A 20 5.77 -13.32 -5.28
N THR A 21 5.35 -13.65 -6.50
CA THR A 21 4.81 -12.68 -7.46
C THR A 21 3.37 -12.96 -7.89
N ALA A 22 2.81 -14.12 -7.52
CA ALA A 22 1.47 -14.52 -7.89
C ALA A 22 0.40 -13.55 -7.34
N TRP A 23 0.62 -13.03 -6.13
CA TRP A 23 -0.23 -12.02 -5.49
C TRP A 23 -0.27 -10.67 -6.23
N ARG A 24 0.45 -10.48 -7.34
CA ARG A 24 0.33 -9.28 -8.18
C ARG A 24 -0.72 -9.46 -9.28
N GLN A 25 -1.04 -10.72 -9.61
CA GLN A 25 -1.91 -11.07 -10.73
C GLN A 25 -3.39 -10.77 -10.44
N PRO A 26 -4.17 -10.39 -11.47
CA PRO A 26 -5.60 -10.18 -11.32
C PRO A 26 -6.35 -11.50 -11.13
N ALA A 27 -7.56 -11.43 -10.57
CA ALA A 27 -8.44 -12.60 -10.50
C ALA A 27 -8.79 -13.12 -11.91
N PRO A 28 -8.96 -14.45 -12.10
CA PRO A 28 -8.90 -15.50 -11.09
C PRO A 28 -7.49 -16.09 -10.85
N ALA A 29 -6.42 -15.55 -11.46
CA ALA A 29 -5.07 -16.13 -11.35
C ALA A 29 -4.51 -16.09 -9.92
N PHE A 30 -4.99 -15.18 -9.07
CA PHE A 30 -4.76 -15.18 -7.64
C PHE A 30 -6.05 -14.90 -6.88
N VAL A 31 -6.28 -15.66 -5.82
CA VAL A 31 -7.45 -15.54 -4.94
C VAL A 31 -6.98 -15.14 -3.55
N ASP A 32 -7.37 -13.95 -3.10
CA ASP A 32 -6.99 -13.33 -1.82
C ASP A 32 -8.04 -13.54 -0.72
N SER A 33 -8.91 -14.55 -0.85
CA SER A 33 -9.98 -14.79 0.12
C SER A 33 -9.48 -15.19 1.51
N SER A 34 -8.24 -15.72 1.59
CA SER A 34 -7.57 -16.04 2.85
C SER A 34 -6.91 -14.83 3.52
N TRP A 35 -6.78 -13.69 2.82
CA TRP A 35 -6.19 -12.48 3.38
C TRP A 35 -7.22 -11.76 4.26
N THR A 36 -6.73 -11.18 5.35
CA THR A 36 -7.54 -10.35 6.24
C THR A 36 -8.05 -9.13 5.49
N SER A 37 -9.18 -8.56 5.92
CA SER A 37 -9.77 -7.39 5.27
C SER A 37 -10.14 -6.33 6.28
N GLY A 38 -9.92 -5.06 5.93
CA GLY A 38 -10.35 -3.94 6.75
C GLY A 38 -10.37 -2.62 5.99
N PRO A 39 -11.16 -1.63 6.42
CA PRO A 39 -11.17 -0.29 5.84
C PRO A 39 -9.80 0.37 5.96
N ALA A 40 -9.39 1.11 4.94
CA ALA A 40 -8.27 2.02 5.09
C ALA A 40 -8.65 3.18 6.03
N GLN A 41 -7.77 3.76 6.83
CA GLN A 41 -6.32 3.59 6.90
C GLN A 41 -5.88 2.28 7.58
N LEU A 42 -4.86 1.59 7.02
CA LEU A 42 -4.36 0.29 7.51
C LEU A 42 -2.94 0.40 8.05
N GLY A 43 -2.75 0.39 9.37
CA GLY A 43 -1.43 0.64 9.97
C GLY A 43 -1.37 0.22 11.44
N TYR A 44 -0.42 0.80 12.18
CA TYR A 44 -0.33 0.66 13.62
C TYR A 44 0.37 1.88 14.23
N GLY A 45 -0.11 2.30 15.41
CA GLY A 45 0.60 3.21 16.30
C GLY A 45 0.14 4.66 16.39
N GLN A 46 -0.78 5.09 15.53
CA GLN A 46 -1.27 6.46 15.56
C GLN A 46 -2.64 6.62 16.23
N ASP A 47 -3.25 5.50 16.66
CA ASP A 47 -4.56 5.45 17.32
C ASP A 47 -5.70 6.03 16.46
N ASP A 48 -5.47 6.21 15.16
CA ASP A 48 -6.43 6.69 14.17
C ASP A 48 -6.59 5.74 12.97
N GLU A 49 -5.92 4.58 12.99
CA GLU A 49 -6.08 3.57 11.97
C GLU A 49 -7.47 2.95 12.01
N ALA A 50 -8.14 2.94 10.86
CA ALA A 50 -9.43 2.25 10.73
C ALA A 50 -9.24 0.73 10.80
N THR A 51 -8.04 0.24 10.42
CA THR A 51 -7.63 -1.15 10.56
C THR A 51 -6.22 -1.23 11.14
N GLY A 52 -6.11 -1.83 12.32
CA GLY A 52 -4.82 -2.23 12.88
C GLY A 52 -4.23 -3.43 12.14
N ILE A 53 -2.99 -3.33 11.68
CA ILE A 53 -2.21 -4.45 11.12
C ILE A 53 -1.08 -4.85 12.08
N SER A 54 -0.67 -6.11 12.03
CA SER A 54 0.42 -6.64 12.85
C SER A 54 1.78 -6.17 12.33
N PHE A 55 2.69 -5.82 13.25
CA PHE A 55 4.10 -5.63 12.94
C PHE A 55 4.95 -6.88 13.19
N GLY A 56 4.33 -8.02 13.50
CA GLY A 56 5.01 -9.21 13.98
C GLY A 56 5.03 -9.30 15.51
N VAL A 57 5.75 -10.28 16.05
CA VAL A 57 5.78 -10.56 17.50
C VAL A 57 6.82 -9.73 18.26
N ASP A 58 7.78 -9.15 17.56
CA ASP A 58 8.88 -8.38 18.15
C ASP A 58 8.85 -6.92 17.67
N ALA A 59 8.62 -6.00 18.62
CA ALA A 59 8.59 -4.57 18.33
C ALA A 59 9.97 -4.01 17.94
N GLN A 60 11.06 -4.72 18.26
CA GLN A 60 12.45 -4.41 17.89
C GLN A 60 12.88 -5.12 16.58
N ALA A 61 12.02 -5.93 15.99
CA ALA A 61 12.27 -6.63 14.74
C ALA A 61 10.95 -6.77 13.95
N LYS A 62 10.42 -5.62 13.55
CA LYS A 62 9.12 -5.56 12.86
C LYS A 62 9.21 -6.17 11.46
N ASN A 63 8.11 -6.76 11.01
CA ASN A 63 7.96 -7.22 9.63
C ASN A 63 8.30 -6.11 8.64
N ILE A 64 9.21 -6.39 7.70
CA ILE A 64 9.65 -5.42 6.69
C ILE A 64 8.51 -5.12 5.72
N THR A 65 7.89 -6.17 5.15
CA THR A 65 6.88 -6.01 4.11
C THR A 65 5.48 -6.32 4.60
N THR A 66 4.54 -5.45 4.21
CA THR A 66 3.09 -5.74 4.23
C THR A 66 2.56 -5.65 2.81
N TYR A 67 1.65 -6.56 2.47
CA TYR A 67 1.02 -6.61 1.16
C TYR A 67 -0.44 -6.22 1.26
N PHE A 68 -0.92 -5.49 0.26
CA PHE A 68 -2.29 -5.04 0.14
C PHE A 68 -2.85 -5.38 -1.23
N ARG A 69 -4.12 -5.75 -1.29
CA ARG A 69 -4.82 -6.07 -2.53
C ARG A 69 -6.23 -5.50 -2.52
N LYS A 70 -6.65 -5.02 -3.67
CA LYS A 70 -8.02 -4.58 -3.90
C LYS A 70 -8.46 -4.81 -5.33
N GLN A 71 -9.68 -5.29 -5.47
CA GLN A 71 -10.38 -5.32 -6.75
C GLN A 71 -11.26 -4.08 -6.89
N PHE A 72 -11.34 -3.56 -8.11
CA PHE A 72 -12.25 -2.47 -8.46
C PHE A 72 -12.78 -2.67 -9.87
N THR A 73 -13.92 -2.06 -10.20
CA THR A 73 -14.56 -2.24 -11.50
C THR A 73 -14.56 -0.93 -12.29
N ARG A 74 -14.31 -1.03 -13.59
CA ARG A 74 -14.53 0.05 -14.55
C ARG A 74 -15.65 -0.36 -15.50
N SER A 75 -16.74 0.40 -15.55
CA SER A 75 -17.78 0.16 -16.55
C SER A 75 -17.22 0.27 -17.98
N ALA A 76 -17.73 -0.55 -18.90
CA ALA A 76 -17.37 -0.48 -20.31
C ALA A 76 -17.79 0.85 -20.97
N SER A 77 -18.84 1.51 -20.45
CA SER A 77 -19.30 2.82 -20.92
C SER A 77 -18.40 3.98 -20.50
N VAL A 78 -17.45 3.75 -19.60
CA VAL A 78 -16.56 4.80 -19.10
C VAL A 78 -15.24 4.80 -19.87
N THR A 79 -14.95 5.94 -20.49
CA THR A 79 -13.64 6.23 -21.08
C THR A 79 -12.77 6.98 -20.07
N LEU A 80 -11.51 6.55 -19.94
CA LEU A 80 -10.53 7.22 -19.09
C LEU A 80 -9.56 8.01 -19.98
N SER A 81 -9.55 9.33 -19.86
CA SER A 81 -8.62 10.22 -20.57
C SER A 81 -7.38 10.55 -19.75
N ASN A 82 -7.54 10.66 -18.43
CA ASN A 82 -6.47 10.89 -17.46
C ASN A 82 -6.73 10.00 -16.25
N LEU A 83 -5.66 9.47 -15.66
CA LEU A 83 -5.73 8.64 -14.47
C LEU A 83 -4.52 8.94 -13.58
N ALA A 84 -4.77 9.05 -12.28
CA ALA A 84 -3.72 9.15 -11.29
C ALA A 84 -4.03 8.23 -10.11
N LEU A 85 -2.99 7.57 -9.60
CA LEU A 85 -3.02 6.91 -8.32
C LEU A 85 -2.68 7.94 -7.25
N ARG A 86 -3.55 8.10 -6.26
CA ARG A 86 -3.26 8.87 -5.06
C ARG A 86 -3.06 7.91 -3.89
N ILE A 87 -1.93 8.01 -3.20
CA ILE A 87 -1.53 7.10 -2.13
C ILE A 87 -0.71 7.81 -1.04
N CYS A 88 -0.87 7.36 0.20
CA CYS A 88 0.07 7.56 1.30
C CYS A 88 0.74 6.22 1.64
N PHE A 89 2.04 6.26 1.91
CA PHE A 89 2.87 5.11 2.26
C PHE A 89 4.01 5.59 3.16
N ASN A 90 4.54 4.74 4.04
CA ASN A 90 5.65 5.09 4.92
C ASN A 90 6.91 4.28 4.59
N ASP A 91 7.93 4.95 4.09
CA ASP A 91 9.21 4.45 3.58
C ASP A 91 9.12 3.98 2.11
N GLY A 92 8.97 2.69 1.84
CA GLY A 92 9.03 2.12 0.48
C GLY A 92 7.70 1.58 -0.03
N VAL A 93 7.44 1.74 -1.33
CA VAL A 93 6.22 1.21 -1.97
C VAL A 93 6.47 0.74 -3.40
N ALA A 94 5.84 -0.37 -3.78
CA ALA A 94 5.62 -0.73 -5.17
C ALA A 94 4.16 -1.13 -5.41
N VAL A 95 3.60 -0.65 -6.52
CA VAL A 95 2.20 -0.80 -6.89
C VAL A 95 2.10 -1.50 -8.23
N TYR A 96 1.26 -2.51 -8.28
CA TYR A 96 0.96 -3.32 -9.44
C TYR A 96 -0.50 -3.13 -9.82
N LEU A 97 -0.76 -2.88 -11.10
CA LEU A 97 -2.08 -2.86 -11.70
C LEU A 97 -2.18 -4.02 -12.67
N ASN A 98 -3.08 -4.97 -12.39
CA ASN A 98 -3.29 -6.17 -13.20
C ASN A 98 -1.97 -6.93 -13.47
N GLY A 99 -1.11 -7.07 -12.46
CA GLY A 99 0.18 -7.75 -12.55
C GLY A 99 1.33 -6.89 -13.10
N THR A 100 1.06 -5.69 -13.63
CA THR A 100 2.09 -4.80 -14.17
C THR A 100 2.47 -3.74 -13.14
N GLU A 101 3.76 -3.57 -12.87
CA GLU A 101 4.24 -2.50 -11.99
C GLU A 101 3.95 -1.12 -12.62
N VAL A 102 3.35 -0.23 -11.83
CA VAL A 102 2.99 1.13 -12.27
C VAL A 102 3.58 2.22 -11.39
N VAL A 103 3.98 1.89 -10.15
CA VAL A 103 4.68 2.80 -9.24
C VAL A 103 5.73 2.00 -8.46
N ARG A 104 6.92 2.56 -8.31
CA ARG A 104 7.95 2.12 -7.36
C ARG A 104 8.62 3.36 -6.75
N ARG A 105 8.72 3.42 -5.43
CA ARG A 105 9.40 4.49 -4.68
C ARG A 105 10.15 3.89 -3.50
N HIS A 106 11.39 4.33 -3.34
CA HIS A 106 12.31 3.93 -2.27
C HIS A 106 12.48 2.40 -2.12
N LEU A 107 12.39 1.67 -3.23
CA LEU A 107 12.67 0.24 -3.31
C LEU A 107 13.60 -0.01 -4.49
N ALA A 108 14.58 -0.89 -4.31
CA ALA A 108 15.36 -1.40 -5.43
C ALA A 108 14.44 -2.14 -6.42
N PRO A 109 14.76 -2.16 -7.73
CA PRO A 109 14.08 -3.02 -8.68
C PRO A 109 14.16 -4.49 -8.22
N GLY A 110 13.00 -5.15 -8.10
CA GLY A 110 12.94 -6.54 -7.65
C GLY A 110 13.33 -6.78 -6.19
N ALA A 111 13.20 -5.78 -5.31
CA ALA A 111 13.45 -5.92 -3.88
C ALA A 111 12.78 -7.17 -3.28
N ALA A 112 13.53 -7.91 -2.47
CA ALA A 112 13.01 -9.06 -1.72
C ALA A 112 12.13 -8.60 -0.55
N PHE A 113 11.24 -9.48 -0.06
CA PHE A 113 10.30 -9.15 1.03
C PHE A 113 10.97 -8.79 2.37
N ASP A 114 12.22 -9.19 2.56
CA ASP A 114 13.03 -8.90 3.74
C ASP A 114 14.01 -7.74 3.50
N GLN A 115 14.01 -7.17 2.29
CA GLN A 115 14.82 -6.02 1.96
C GLN A 115 14.13 -4.73 2.42
N PRO A 116 14.75 -3.92 3.30
CA PRO A 116 14.19 -2.65 3.71
C PRO A 116 14.06 -1.65 2.56
N ALA A 117 13.25 -0.62 2.76
CA ALA A 117 13.25 0.54 1.89
C ALA A 117 14.63 1.20 1.84
N SER A 118 14.95 1.86 0.73
CA SER A 118 16.22 2.59 0.56
C SER A 118 16.24 3.93 1.26
N GLU A 119 15.07 4.50 1.54
CA GLU A 119 14.88 5.82 2.15
C GLU A 119 13.64 5.80 3.04
N SER A 120 13.68 6.55 4.13
CA SER A 120 12.48 6.86 4.90
C SER A 120 11.74 8.05 4.30
N ASN A 121 10.41 8.04 4.37
CA ASN A 121 9.60 9.21 4.03
C ASN A 121 8.71 9.66 5.20
N SER A 122 9.09 9.36 6.45
CA SER A 122 8.27 9.58 7.65
C SER A 122 7.74 11.02 7.82
N ASP A 123 8.47 12.04 7.37
CA ASP A 123 8.02 13.44 7.36
C ASP A 123 6.85 13.69 6.39
N TRP A 124 6.71 12.83 5.37
CA TRP A 124 5.78 12.96 4.25
C TRP A 124 4.72 11.85 4.20
N GLN A 125 4.74 10.89 5.12
CA GLN A 125 3.86 9.73 5.13
C GLN A 125 2.36 10.07 5.16
N ASN A 126 2.01 11.29 5.61
CA ASN A 126 0.64 11.82 5.69
C ASN A 126 0.23 12.65 4.46
N TYR A 127 1.10 12.79 3.47
CA TYR A 127 0.84 13.57 2.26
C TYR A 127 0.41 12.66 1.11
N TRP A 128 -0.64 13.08 0.41
CA TRP A 128 -1.06 12.41 -0.81
C TRP A 128 0.01 12.57 -1.89
N PHE A 129 0.69 11.48 -2.21
CA PHE A 129 1.47 11.39 -3.44
C PHE A 129 0.53 11.08 -4.60
N SER A 130 0.76 11.74 -5.73
CA SER A 130 -0.03 11.56 -6.96
C SER A 130 0.88 11.07 -8.08
N PHE A 131 0.60 9.88 -8.58
CA PHE A 131 1.34 9.27 -9.68
C PHE A 131 0.45 9.19 -10.92
N PRO A 132 0.86 9.74 -12.07
CA PRO A 132 0.13 9.54 -13.31
C PRO A 132 0.19 8.06 -13.69
N ILE A 133 -0.95 7.48 -14.05
CA ILE A 133 -1.06 6.08 -14.50
C ILE A 133 -1.59 6.10 -15.92
N ASN A 134 -1.04 5.26 -16.79
CA ASN A 134 -1.56 5.09 -18.13
C ASN A 134 -3.03 4.59 -18.05
N PRO A 135 -4.02 5.36 -18.56
CA PRO A 135 -5.42 4.94 -18.52
C PRO A 135 -5.67 3.59 -19.23
N ALA A 136 -4.84 3.23 -20.21
CA ALA A 136 -4.91 1.96 -20.93
C ALA A 136 -4.59 0.73 -20.05
N SER A 137 -3.93 0.92 -18.90
CA SER A 137 -3.64 -0.15 -17.94
C SER A 137 -4.88 -0.62 -17.18
N VAL A 138 -5.97 0.17 -17.17
CA VAL A 138 -7.26 -0.21 -16.57
C VAL A 138 -8.19 -0.75 -17.65
N ARG A 139 -8.59 -2.01 -17.48
CA ARG A 139 -9.49 -2.74 -18.39
C ARG A 139 -10.95 -2.43 -18.06
N ALA A 140 -11.85 -2.60 -19.02
CA ALA A 140 -13.28 -2.68 -18.71
C ALA A 140 -13.54 -3.94 -17.86
N GLY A 141 -14.45 -3.84 -16.89
CA GLY A 141 -14.71 -4.89 -15.91
C GLY A 141 -13.79 -4.82 -14.68
N THR A 142 -13.50 -5.98 -14.11
CA THR A 142 -12.72 -6.10 -12.87
C THR A 142 -11.23 -5.91 -13.13
N ASN A 143 -10.61 -5.10 -12.28
CA ASN A 143 -9.18 -4.85 -12.23
C ASN A 143 -8.68 -5.15 -10.82
N THR A 144 -7.39 -5.42 -10.70
CA THR A 144 -6.74 -5.63 -9.41
C THR A 144 -5.59 -4.63 -9.26
N ILE A 145 -5.59 -3.93 -8.13
CA ILE A 145 -4.43 -3.20 -7.65
C ILE A 145 -3.83 -3.98 -6.47
N ALA A 146 -2.53 -4.19 -6.52
CA ALA A 146 -1.78 -4.96 -5.53
C ALA A 146 -0.56 -4.14 -5.15
N VAL A 147 -0.29 -3.99 -3.86
CA VAL A 147 0.74 -3.09 -3.33
C VAL A 147 1.61 -3.82 -2.32
N GLU A 148 2.92 -3.68 -2.46
CA GLU A 148 3.91 -4.05 -1.45
C GLU A 148 4.51 -2.77 -0.88
N VAL A 149 4.83 -2.85 0.39
CA VAL A 149 5.10 -1.69 1.23
C VAL A 149 6.21 -2.17 2.17
N HIS A 150 7.38 -1.52 2.14
CA HIS A 150 8.55 -1.96 2.91
C HIS A 150 9.03 -0.87 3.85
N ARG A 151 9.27 -1.23 5.11
CA ARG A 151 9.84 -0.33 6.11
C ARG A 151 11.33 -0.08 5.87
N PHE A 152 11.84 1.09 6.27
CA PHE A 152 13.25 1.48 6.19
C PHE A 152 14.09 0.91 7.34
N ASP A 153 13.73 1.14 8.61
CA ASP A 153 14.46 0.63 9.77
C ASP A 153 13.64 -0.44 10.50
N PRO A 154 13.92 -1.76 10.44
CA PRO A 154 13.17 -2.79 11.17
C PRO A 154 13.30 -2.72 12.70
N SER A 155 14.32 -2.02 13.23
CA SER A 155 14.62 -2.01 14.66
C SER A 155 13.69 -1.12 15.50
N GLY A 156 12.95 -0.22 14.84
CA GLY A 156 12.02 0.68 15.52
C GLY A 156 12.73 1.74 16.36
N ARG A 157 14.05 1.91 16.15
CA ARG A 157 14.87 2.88 16.87
C ARG A 157 14.81 4.26 16.23
N ASP A 158 14.19 4.40 15.07
CA ASP A 158 13.71 5.69 14.61
C ASP A 158 12.84 6.32 15.70
N CYS A 159 13.23 7.51 16.16
CA CYS A 159 12.51 8.30 17.17
C CYS A 159 11.07 8.70 16.75
N ASN A 160 10.56 8.20 15.62
CA ASN A 160 9.19 8.33 15.14
C ASN A 160 8.40 7.05 15.42
N TRP A 161 8.11 6.80 16.69
CA TRP A 161 7.23 5.73 17.15
C TRP A 161 5.75 6.09 16.90
N PRO A 162 4.88 5.11 16.60
CA PRO A 162 4.84 4.24 15.43
C PRO A 162 3.94 4.88 14.35
N ARG A 163 4.36 5.00 13.10
CA ARG A 163 3.56 5.73 12.11
C ARG A 163 3.29 4.97 10.81
N ASP A 164 2.00 4.72 10.58
CA ASP A 164 1.19 4.54 9.36
C ASP A 164 1.64 3.74 8.14
N TRP A 165 0.71 2.91 7.66
CA TRP A 165 0.60 2.53 6.25
C TRP A 165 -0.81 2.87 5.71
N TRP A 166 -0.87 3.09 4.39
CA TRP A 166 -2.06 3.06 3.54
C TRP A 166 -3.24 4.00 3.84
N THR A 167 -3.33 5.05 3.00
CA THR A 167 -4.30 6.17 2.91
C THR A 167 -4.06 7.32 3.88
N CYS A 168 -4.24 8.56 3.40
CA CYS A 168 -3.88 9.75 4.15
C CYS A 168 -5.03 10.26 5.01
N ARG A 169 -4.66 10.88 6.14
CA ARG A 169 -5.51 11.77 6.93
C ARG A 169 -6.17 12.88 6.08
N PRO A 170 -7.35 13.40 6.48
CA PRO A 170 -7.68 14.81 6.28
C PRO A 170 -6.69 15.64 7.12
N ALA A 171 -5.98 16.59 6.50
CA ALA A 171 -4.89 17.33 7.15
C ALA A 171 -5.28 17.88 8.53
N SER A 172 -4.63 17.39 9.59
CA SER A 172 -4.59 18.13 10.86
C SER A 172 -3.29 17.90 11.64
N ARG A 173 -2.65 19.06 11.90
CA ARG A 173 -1.58 19.43 12.84
C ARG A 173 -0.25 18.66 12.76
N GLY A 174 0.76 19.38 12.27
CA GLY A 174 2.17 19.02 12.37
C GLY A 174 2.67 18.96 13.81
N CYS A 175 3.82 18.33 13.99
CA CYS A 175 4.47 18.14 15.30
C CYS A 175 4.82 19.48 15.96
N PRO A 176 4.63 19.64 17.27
CA PRO A 176 5.39 20.64 18.03
C PRO A 176 6.86 20.22 18.09
N ASN A 177 7.74 21.21 18.02
CA ASN A 177 9.20 21.09 18.17
C ASN A 177 9.63 20.36 19.44
#